data_AF-A0A4R2UES5-F1
#
_entry.id   AF-A0A4R2UES5-F1
#
_cell.length_a   1.000
_cell.length_b   1.000
_cell.length_c   1.000
_cell.angle_alpha   90.00
_cell.angle_beta   90.00
_cell.angle_gamma   90.00
#
_symmetry.space_group_name_H-M   'P 1'
#
loop_
_entity.id
_entity.type
_entity.pdbx_description
1 polymer ?
#
loop_
_entity_poly.entity_id
_entity_poly.type
_entity_poly.pdbx_seq_one_letter_code
_entity_poly.pdbx_strand_id
1 'polypeptide(L)'
;MDLGVIDLSRLQFALTALYHFLFVPLTLGLSMMLVIMEAVYVMTNRPIWRVITRFWGRIFAINFVLGVATGLTMEFQFGTNWSYFSHYVGDIFGAPLAIEGLMAFFLEATFVGLMFFGWDRLSKLGHLFVTFMVALGTNLSALWILVANGWMQNPTGAEFNTDTMRMEVSDFGAVCSTRSHRPNSFTPSAQAMSAPRSWCSASPPSGC
;
A
#
# COMPACT_ATOMS: atom_id res chain seq x y z
N MET A 1 -13.00 19.41 -20.10
CA MET A 1 -11.86 19.32 -19.15
C MET A 1 -10.63 19.79 -19.89
N ASP A 2 -9.86 20.69 -19.29
CA ASP A 2 -8.63 21.19 -19.91
C ASP A 2 -7.60 20.06 -19.97
N LEU A 3 -7.16 19.69 -21.18
CA LEU A 3 -6.26 18.54 -21.39
C LEU A 3 -4.95 18.68 -20.58
N GLY A 4 -4.48 19.92 -20.39
CA GLY A 4 -3.30 20.22 -19.58
C GLY A 4 -3.46 19.93 -18.08
N VAL A 5 -4.67 20.05 -17.53
CA VAL A 5 -4.91 19.77 -16.09
C VAL A 5 -4.82 18.26 -15.83
N ILE A 6 -5.38 17.44 -16.72
CA ILE A 6 -5.32 15.97 -16.60
C ILE A 6 -3.87 15.48 -16.68
N ASP A 7 -3.10 15.98 -17.65
CA ASP A 7 -1.70 15.59 -17.81
C ASP A 7 -0.84 16.05 -16.62
N LEU A 8 -1.11 17.24 -16.07
CA LEU A 8 -0.42 17.74 -14.88
C LEU A 8 -0.77 16.93 -13.62
N SER A 9 -2.04 16.58 -13.42
CA SER A 9 -2.48 15.72 -12.31
C SER A 9 -1.84 14.33 -12.39
N ARG A 10 -1.71 13.76 -13.60
CA ARG A 10 -1.00 12.49 -13.84
C ARG A 10 0.49 12.61 -13.53
N LEU A 11 1.13 13.68 -13.99
CA LEU A 11 2.55 13.93 -13.74
C LEU A 11 2.83 14.11 -12.24
N GLN A 12 2.01 14.88 -11.53
CA GLN A 12 2.13 15.10 -10.09
C GLN A 12 2.02 13.79 -9.31
N PHE A 13 1.03 12.96 -9.65
CA PHE A 13 0.85 11.65 -9.03
C PHE A 13 2.02 10.71 -9.35
N ALA A 14 2.46 10.67 -10.60
CA ALA A 14 3.59 9.83 -11.03
C ALA A 14 4.90 10.20 -10.32
N LEU A 15 5.20 11.50 -10.19
CA LEU A 15 6.38 11.97 -9.46
C LEU A 15 6.30 11.60 -7.98
N THR A 16 5.15 11.84 -7.35
CA THR A 16 4.95 11.52 -5.93
C THR A 16 5.08 10.02 -5.67
N ALA A 17 4.47 9.20 -6.53
CA ALA A 17 4.55 7.75 -6.45
C ALA A 17 5.97 7.23 -6.68
N LEU A 18 6.70 7.79 -7.64
CA LEU A 18 8.09 7.43 -7.87
C LEU A 18 8.96 7.72 -6.64
N TYR A 19 8.85 8.93 -6.07
CA TYR A 19 9.59 9.29 -4.86
C TYR A 19 9.24 8.38 -3.68
N HIS A 20 7.96 8.11 -3.45
CA HIS A 20 7.52 7.24 -2.37
C HIS A 20 8.07 5.81 -2.52
N PHE A 21 8.00 5.25 -3.74
CA PHE A 21 8.45 3.89 -4.04
C PHE A 21 9.98 3.71 -3.98
N LEU A 22 10.77 4.78 -3.87
CA LEU A 22 12.20 4.65 -3.56
C LEU A 22 12.44 4.27 -2.09
N PHE A 23 11.59 4.74 -1.19
CA PHE A 23 11.75 4.53 0.24
C PHE A 23 11.05 3.25 0.73
N VAL A 24 9.92 2.88 0.12
CA VAL A 24 9.11 1.72 0.57
C VAL A 24 9.88 0.38 0.52
N PRO A 25 10.49 -0.05 -0.61
CA PRO A 25 11.22 -1.32 -0.67
C PRO A 25 12.42 -1.34 0.26
N LEU A 26 13.06 -0.18 0.46
CA LEU A 26 14.19 -0.05 1.36
C LEU A 26 13.77 -0.24 2.82
N THR A 27 12.64 0.32 3.23
CA THR A 27 12.07 0.13 4.58
C THR A 27 11.65 -1.33 4.82
N LEU A 28 11.01 -1.97 3.84
CA LEU A 28 10.64 -3.39 3.88
C LEU A 28 11.86 -4.32 4.00
N GLY A 29 12.90 -4.07 3.21
CA GLY A 29 14.13 -4.88 3.25
C GLY A 29 14.89 -4.67 4.56
N LEU A 30 15.02 -3.42 5.01
CA LEU A 30 15.73 -3.09 6.24
C LEU A 30 14.99 -3.60 7.49
N SER A 31 13.65 -3.58 7.52
CA SER A 31 12.88 -4.06 8.67
C SER A 31 13.16 -5.55 8.93
N MET A 32 13.09 -6.39 7.89
CA MET A 32 13.42 -7.82 8.00
C MET A 32 14.90 -8.06 8.34
N MET A 33 15.80 -7.26 7.78
CA MET A 33 17.22 -7.35 8.10
C MET A 33 17.50 -7.03 9.58
N LEU A 34 16.84 -6.00 10.13
CA LEU A 34 16.97 -5.64 11.55
C LEU A 34 16.47 -6.75 12.46
N VAL A 35 15.34 -7.39 12.12
CA VAL A 35 14.83 -8.56 12.85
C VAL A 35 15.87 -9.69 12.89
N ILE A 36 16.51 -10.00 11.75
CA ILE A 36 17.52 -11.05 11.67
C ILE A 36 18.74 -10.70 12.51
N MET A 37 19.28 -9.49 12.37
CA MET A 37 20.45 -9.03 13.14
C MET A 37 20.18 -9.04 14.64
N GLU A 38 18.98 -8.65 15.04
CA GLU A 38 18.58 -8.66 16.43
C GLU A 38 18.32 -10.07 16.96
N ALA A 39 17.71 -10.96 16.17
CA ALA A 39 17.56 -12.36 16.54
C ALA A 39 18.93 -13.01 16.79
N VAL A 40 19.92 -12.74 15.92
CA VAL A 40 21.30 -13.19 16.10
C VAL A 40 21.93 -12.58 17.36
N TYR A 41 21.64 -11.31 17.67
CA TYR A 41 22.08 -10.69 18.93
C TYR A 41 21.53 -11.42 20.16
N VAL A 42 20.23 -11.75 20.17
CA VAL A 42 19.58 -12.45 21.28
C VAL A 42 20.15 -13.86 21.46
N MET A 43 20.38 -14.59 20.35
CA MET A 43 20.92 -15.96 20.38
C MET A 43 22.39 -16.00 20.79
N THR A 44 23.23 -15.14 20.18
CA THR A 44 24.69 -15.19 20.38
C THR A 44 25.17 -14.37 21.57
N ASN A 45 24.35 -13.44 22.06
CA ASN A 45 24.70 -12.48 23.11
C ASN A 45 25.97 -11.64 22.85
N ARG A 46 26.46 -11.59 21.61
CA ARG A 46 27.67 -10.83 21.27
C ARG A 46 27.32 -9.34 21.11
N PRO A 47 28.02 -8.42 21.79
CA PRO A 47 27.68 -6.99 21.78
C PRO A 47 27.83 -6.33 20.40
N ILE A 48 28.63 -6.92 19.51
CA ILE A 48 28.82 -6.43 18.14
C ILE A 48 27.51 -6.35 17.36
N TRP A 49 26.61 -7.34 17.53
CA TRP A 49 25.32 -7.35 16.84
C TRP A 49 24.39 -6.23 17.30
N ARG A 50 24.47 -5.83 18.58
CA ARG A 50 23.74 -4.66 19.11
C ARG A 50 24.20 -3.37 18.42
N VAL A 51 25.50 -3.22 18.20
CA VAL A 51 26.06 -2.04 17.53
C VAL A 51 25.64 -1.99 16.07
N ILE A 52 25.73 -3.13 15.36
CA ILE A 52 25.32 -3.25 13.96
C ILE A 52 23.82 -2.95 13.81
N THR A 53 22.96 -3.53 14.66
CA THR A 53 21.51 -3.31 14.63
C THR A 53 21.17 -1.83 14.90
N ARG A 54 21.84 -1.17 15.84
CA ARG A 54 21.67 0.27 16.10
C ARG A 54 22.15 1.17 14.95
N PHE A 55 23.18 0.76 14.22
CA PHE A 55 23.67 1.49 13.05
C PHE A 55 22.65 1.44 11.91
N TRP A 56 22.23 0.23 11.53
CA TRP A 56 21.22 0.05 10.49
C TRP A 56 19.86 0.61 10.89
N GLY A 57 19.51 0.53 12.18
CA GLY A 57 18.31 1.14 12.73
C GLY A 57 18.25 2.65 12.51
N ARG A 58 19.39 3.36 12.62
CA ARG A 58 19.43 4.81 12.33
C ARG A 58 19.15 5.12 10.86
N ILE A 59 19.68 4.33 9.93
CA ILE A 59 19.41 4.49 8.50
C ILE A 59 17.94 4.18 8.20
N PHE A 60 17.41 3.11 8.80
CA PHE A 60 15.99 2.77 8.75
C PHE A 60 15.11 3.94 9.23
N ALA A 61 15.46 4.60 10.34
CA ALA A 61 14.70 5.73 10.88
C ALA A 61 14.53 6.87 9.87
N ILE A 62 15.63 7.26 9.22
CA ILE A 62 15.64 8.38 8.27
C ILE A 62 14.77 8.04 7.06
N ASN A 63 14.93 6.83 6.51
CA ASN A 63 14.12 6.36 5.39
C ASN A 63 12.65 6.22 5.76
N PHE A 64 12.37 5.73 6.96
CA PHE A 64 11.01 5.57 7.46
C PHE A 64 10.29 6.92 7.55
N VAL A 65 10.90 7.95 8.14
CA VAL A 65 10.29 9.29 8.24
C VAL A 65 9.97 9.87 6.86
N LEU A 66 10.88 9.74 5.88
CA LEU A 66 10.63 10.17 4.50
C LEU A 66 9.53 9.34 3.81
N GLY A 67 9.50 8.02 4.06
CA GLY A 67 8.44 7.13 3.60
C GLY A 67 7.07 7.54 4.11
N VAL A 68 6.95 7.81 5.41
CA VAL A 68 5.70 8.30 6.03
C VAL A 68 5.26 9.62 5.45
N ALA A 69 6.17 10.60 5.34
CA ALA A 69 5.83 11.92 4.80
C ALA A 69 5.33 11.85 3.34
N THR A 70 5.98 11.03 2.51
CA THR A 70 5.59 10.83 1.12
C THR A 70 4.30 10.01 0.98
N GLY A 71 4.07 9.03 1.86
CA GLY A 71 2.85 8.23 1.90
C GLY A 71 1.61 9.06 2.25
N LEU A 72 1.70 9.89 3.31
CA LEU A 72 0.63 10.82 3.67
C LEU A 72 0.29 11.79 2.52
N THR A 73 1.32 12.26 1.81
CA THR A 73 1.11 13.12 0.64
C THR A 73 0.35 12.40 -0.47
N MET A 74 0.64 11.12 -0.72
CA MET A 74 -0.06 10.32 -1.72
C MET A 74 -1.52 10.04 -1.32
N GLU A 75 -1.77 9.74 -0.05
CA GLU A 75 -3.13 9.52 0.46
C GLU A 75 -4.01 10.75 0.23
N PHE A 76 -3.51 11.94 0.59
CA PHE A 76 -4.25 13.19 0.35
C PHE A 76 -4.37 13.55 -1.14
N GLN A 77 -3.46 13.10 -2.01
CA GLN A 77 -3.57 13.33 -3.45
C GLN A 77 -4.77 12.60 -4.08
N PHE A 78 -5.19 11.45 -3.55
CA PHE A 78 -6.42 10.79 -4.00
C PHE A 78 -7.66 11.67 -3.74
N GLY A 79 -7.68 12.41 -2.63
CA GLY A 79 -8.77 13.31 -2.28
C GLY A 79 -8.79 14.62 -3.07
N THR A 80 -7.62 15.25 -3.25
CA THR A 80 -7.52 16.61 -3.84
C THR A 80 -7.51 16.61 -5.36
N ASN A 81 -6.74 15.72 -5.99
CA ASN A 81 -6.55 15.69 -7.45
C ASN A 81 -7.48 14.69 -8.16
N TRP A 82 -7.99 13.69 -7.44
CA TRP A 82 -8.78 12.59 -8.01
C TRP A 82 -10.15 12.44 -7.34
N SER A 83 -10.84 13.57 -7.09
CA SER A 83 -12.12 13.61 -6.36
C SER A 83 -13.23 12.75 -7.01
N TYR A 84 -13.32 12.73 -8.35
CA TYR A 84 -14.31 11.88 -9.05
C TYR A 84 -14.00 10.39 -8.93
N PHE A 85 -12.73 10.01 -8.96
CA PHE A 85 -12.29 8.63 -8.70
C PHE A 85 -12.61 8.22 -7.25
N SER A 86 -12.29 9.07 -6.29
CA SER A 86 -12.58 8.85 -4.87
C SER A 86 -14.09 8.74 -4.59
N HIS A 87 -14.93 9.46 -5.33
CA HIS A 87 -16.38 9.28 -5.26
C HIS A 87 -16.82 7.95 -5.89
N TYR A 88 -16.25 7.56 -7.02
CA TYR A 88 -16.69 6.41 -7.82
C TYR A 88 -16.30 5.05 -7.23
N VAL A 89 -15.09 4.94 -6.66
CA VAL A 89 -14.56 3.69 -6.06
C VAL A 89 -14.30 3.79 -4.56
N GLY A 90 -14.74 4.88 -3.91
CA GLY A 90 -14.44 5.15 -2.49
C GLY A 90 -14.84 4.04 -1.54
N ASP A 91 -15.96 3.36 -1.78
CA ASP A 91 -16.44 2.29 -0.91
C ASP A 91 -15.57 1.01 -0.98
N ILE A 92 -14.89 0.78 -2.11
CA ILE A 92 -14.06 -0.42 -2.34
C ILE A 92 -12.58 -0.13 -2.10
N PHE A 93 -12.11 1.03 -2.55
CA PHE A 93 -10.71 1.44 -2.45
C PHE A 93 -10.40 2.09 -1.09
N GLY A 94 -11.36 2.84 -0.52
CA GLY A 94 -11.19 3.53 0.76
C GLY A 94 -11.21 2.59 1.97
N ALA A 95 -11.92 1.47 1.91
CA ALA A 95 -11.97 0.51 3.03
C ALA A 95 -10.59 -0.14 3.32
N PRO A 96 -9.85 -0.70 2.34
CA PRO A 96 -8.49 -1.19 2.55
C PRO A 96 -7.50 -0.11 3.03
N LEU A 97 -7.58 1.10 2.47
CA LEU A 97 -6.72 2.24 2.85
C LEU A 97 -6.97 2.71 4.29
N ALA A 98 -8.24 2.79 4.71
CA ALA A 98 -8.59 3.14 6.08
C ALA A 98 -8.14 2.05 7.08
N ILE A 99 -8.29 0.77 6.70
CA ILE A 99 -7.83 -0.36 7.50
C ILE A 99 -6.30 -0.35 7.63
N GLU A 100 -5.59 -0.09 6.53
CA GLU A 100 -4.14 0.06 6.53
C GLU A 100 -3.68 1.18 7.49
N GLY A 101 -4.26 2.37 7.37
CA GLY A 101 -3.90 3.52 8.20
C GLY A 101 -4.20 3.30 9.69
N LEU A 102 -5.34 2.69 10.02
CA LEU A 102 -5.75 2.47 11.41
C LEU A 102 -5.00 1.31 12.08
N MET A 103 -4.68 0.26 11.33
CA MET A 103 -4.08 -0.96 11.89
C MET A 103 -2.57 -1.01 11.66
N ALA A 104 -2.13 -0.96 10.41
CA ALA A 104 -0.74 -1.23 10.06
C ALA A 104 0.16 -0.03 10.37
N PHE A 105 -0.26 1.18 9.96
CA PHE A 105 0.49 2.40 10.21
C PHE A 105 0.55 2.75 11.71
N PHE A 106 -0.55 2.59 12.44
CA PHE A 106 -0.57 2.83 13.89
C PHE A 106 0.34 1.86 14.65
N LEU A 107 0.28 0.58 14.29
CA LEU A 107 1.15 -0.46 14.84
C LEU A 107 2.61 -0.12 14.56
N GLU A 108 2.95 0.16 13.30
CA GLU A 108 4.30 0.51 12.89
C GLU A 108 4.83 1.76 13.61
N ALA A 109 4.08 2.87 13.61
CA ALA A 109 4.49 4.12 14.27
C ALA A 109 4.74 3.93 15.78
N THR A 110 3.90 3.14 16.44
CA THR A 110 4.03 2.86 17.88
C THR A 110 5.27 2.01 18.17
N PHE A 111 5.44 0.91 17.44
CA PHE A 111 6.54 -0.03 17.68
C PHE A 111 7.89 0.52 17.20
N VAL A 112 7.92 1.34 16.15
CA VAL A 112 9.15 2.04 15.73
C VAL A 112 9.65 2.98 16.84
N GLY A 113 8.76 3.72 17.49
CA GLY A 113 9.12 4.54 18.66
C GLY A 113 9.72 3.69 19.79
N LEU A 114 9.09 2.56 20.12
CA LEU A 114 9.60 1.61 21.11
C LEU A 114 10.94 0.98 20.70
N MET A 115 11.16 0.69 19.42
CA MET A 115 12.40 0.11 18.89
C MET A 115 13.60 1.05 19.08
N PHE A 116 13.39 2.38 18.99
CA PHE A 116 14.47 3.35 19.18
C PHE A 116 14.75 3.67 20.64
N PHE A 117 13.71 3.87 21.44
CA PHE A 117 13.86 4.26 22.85
C PHE A 117 13.94 3.07 23.82
N GLY A 118 13.60 1.87 23.36
CA GLY A 118 13.47 0.66 24.18
C GLY A 118 14.77 -0.06 24.49
N TRP A 119 15.91 0.31 23.89
CA TRP A 119 17.16 -0.45 24.03
C TRP A 119 17.69 -0.62 25.46
N ASP A 120 17.41 0.34 26.35
CA ASP A 120 17.87 0.32 27.75
C ASP A 120 16.69 0.12 28.72
N ARG A 121 15.45 0.01 28.22
CA ARG A 121 14.22 -0.18 29.03
C ARG A 121 13.56 -1.55 28.82
N LEU A 122 13.80 -2.22 27.70
CA LEU A 122 13.23 -3.52 27.37
C LEU A 122 14.23 -4.65 27.62
N SER A 123 13.72 -5.84 27.91
CA SER A 123 14.52 -7.07 27.88
C SER A 123 14.93 -7.40 26.45
N LYS A 124 16.00 -8.20 26.26
CA LYS A 124 16.49 -8.60 24.93
C LYS A 124 15.40 -9.25 24.07
N LEU A 125 14.53 -10.07 24.67
CA LEU A 125 13.40 -10.70 23.99
C LEU A 125 12.27 -9.70 23.73
N GLY A 126 12.02 -8.77 24.65
CA GLY A 126 11.02 -7.71 24.46
C GLY A 126 11.38 -6.79 23.31
N HIS A 127 12.66 -6.44 23.17
CA HIS A 127 13.13 -5.63 22.05
C HIS A 127 13.01 -6.39 20.71
N LEU A 128 13.36 -7.68 20.68
CA LEU A 128 13.19 -8.51 19.48
C LEU A 128 11.72 -8.59 19.04
N PHE A 129 10.80 -8.73 20.00
CA PHE A 129 9.36 -8.72 19.71
C PHE A 129 8.91 -7.39 19.11
N VAL A 130 9.37 -6.26 19.65
CA VAL A 130 9.09 -4.93 19.11
C VAL A 130 9.59 -4.80 17.67
N THR A 131 10.84 -5.17 17.40
CA THR A 131 11.42 -5.13 16.05
C THR A 131 10.68 -6.06 15.07
N PHE A 132 10.23 -7.23 15.55
CA PHE A 132 9.39 -8.13 14.75
C PHE A 132 8.02 -7.52 14.44
N MET A 133 7.38 -6.84 15.40
CA MET A 133 6.11 -6.13 15.16
C MET A 133 6.27 -5.00 14.14
N VAL A 134 7.38 -4.26 14.15
CA VAL A 134 7.70 -3.27 13.09
C VAL A 134 7.76 -3.95 11.73
N ALA A 135 8.51 -5.05 11.61
CA ALA A 135 8.60 -5.79 10.36
C ALA A 135 7.23 -6.33 9.90
N LEU A 136 6.42 -6.86 10.82
CA LEU A 136 5.07 -7.32 10.51
C LEU A 136 4.18 -6.17 10.02
N GLY A 137 4.22 -5.02 10.69
CA GLY A 137 3.52 -3.80 10.27
C GLY A 137 3.86 -3.39 8.84
N THR A 138 5.17 -3.26 8.54
CA THR A 138 5.63 -2.90 7.18
C THR A 138 5.15 -3.88 6.10
N ASN A 139 5.11 -5.19 6.40
CA ASN A 139 4.64 -6.21 5.45
C ASN A 139 3.12 -6.19 5.29
N LEU A 140 2.37 -5.93 6.36
CA LEU A 140 0.92 -5.79 6.30
C LEU A 140 0.51 -4.56 5.49
N SER A 141 1.18 -3.41 5.67
CA SER A 141 0.94 -2.21 4.85
C SER A 141 1.16 -2.50 3.37
N ALA A 142 2.28 -3.15 3.04
CA ALA A 142 2.57 -3.57 1.67
C ALA A 142 1.49 -4.47 1.08
N LEU A 143 0.97 -5.41 1.87
CA LEU A 143 -0.10 -6.31 1.44
C LEU A 143 -1.38 -5.53 1.08
N TRP A 144 -1.83 -4.61 1.93
CA TRP A 144 -3.06 -3.85 1.70
C TRP A 144 -2.96 -2.93 0.48
N ILE A 145 -1.84 -2.23 0.31
CA ILE A 145 -1.61 -1.40 -0.89
C ILE A 145 -1.59 -2.23 -2.16
N LEU A 146 -0.96 -3.41 -2.13
CA LEU A 146 -0.93 -4.30 -3.30
C LEU A 146 -2.29 -4.92 -3.60
N VAL A 147 -3.12 -5.21 -2.59
CA VAL A 147 -4.51 -5.64 -2.77
C VAL A 147 -5.32 -4.54 -3.45
N ALA A 148 -5.20 -3.30 -2.96
CA ALA A 148 -5.89 -2.15 -3.54
C ALA A 148 -5.46 -1.92 -5.00
N ASN A 149 -4.15 -1.99 -5.29
CA ASN A 149 -3.61 -1.88 -6.64
C ASN A 149 -4.05 -3.06 -7.54
N GLY A 150 -4.05 -4.28 -7.01
CA GLY A 150 -4.49 -5.48 -7.73
C GLY A 150 -5.96 -5.41 -8.12
N TRP A 151 -6.80 -4.89 -7.23
CA TRP A 151 -8.21 -4.62 -7.51
C TRP A 151 -8.40 -3.55 -8.61
N MET A 152 -7.59 -2.49 -8.61
CA MET A 152 -7.63 -1.50 -9.70
C MET A 152 -7.32 -2.10 -11.08
N GLN A 153 -6.52 -3.17 -11.15
CA GLN A 153 -6.20 -3.86 -12.40
C GLN A 153 -7.26 -4.88 -12.81
N ASN A 154 -7.87 -5.58 -11.85
CA ASN A 154 -8.91 -6.57 -12.07
C ASN A 154 -10.05 -6.39 -11.05
N PRO A 155 -11.07 -5.57 -11.37
CA PRO A 155 -12.13 -5.26 -10.43
C PRO A 155 -13.08 -6.45 -10.25
N THR A 156 -12.76 -7.33 -9.30
CA THR A 156 -13.61 -8.45 -8.86
C THR A 156 -14.31 -8.12 -7.55
N GLY A 157 -15.53 -8.61 -7.34
CA GLY A 157 -16.27 -8.39 -6.08
C GLY A 157 -16.88 -6.99 -5.92
N ALA A 158 -17.11 -6.30 -7.03
CA ALA A 158 -17.75 -4.98 -7.07
C ALA A 158 -18.84 -4.92 -8.12
N GLU A 159 -19.98 -4.32 -7.79
CA GLU A 159 -21.11 -4.11 -8.70
C GLU A 159 -21.40 -2.62 -8.86
N PHE A 160 -21.77 -2.21 -10.07
CA PHE A 160 -22.13 -0.83 -10.34
C PHE A 160 -23.59 -0.59 -9.96
N ASN A 161 -23.82 0.32 -9.02
CA ASN A 161 -25.16 0.73 -8.63
C ASN A 161 -25.57 2.00 -9.39
N THR A 162 -26.65 1.91 -10.17
CA THR A 162 -27.16 3.02 -10.99
C THR A 162 -27.80 4.13 -10.18
N ASP A 163 -28.23 3.86 -8.95
CA ASP A 163 -28.89 4.84 -8.07
C ASP A 163 -27.87 5.74 -7.36
N THR A 164 -26.75 5.16 -6.93
CA THR A 164 -25.67 5.89 -6.24
C THR A 164 -24.59 6.39 -7.20
N MET A 165 -24.58 5.93 -8.46
CA MET A 165 -23.55 6.24 -9.47
C MET A 165 -22.13 5.89 -8.98
N ARG A 166 -22.01 4.80 -8.23
CA ARG A 166 -20.77 4.32 -7.60
C ARG A 166 -20.63 2.81 -7.75
N MET A 167 -19.40 2.32 -7.63
CA MET A 167 -19.11 0.90 -7.48
C MET A 167 -19.22 0.51 -6.01
N GLU A 168 -20.12 -0.41 -5.69
CA GLU A 168 -20.35 -0.90 -4.33
C GLU A 168 -19.69 -2.27 -4.14
N VAL A 169 -19.20 -2.53 -2.92
CA VAL A 169 -18.59 -3.82 -2.56
C VAL A 169 -19.69 -4.88 -2.49
N SER A 170 -19.61 -5.91 -3.35
CA SER A 170 -20.51 -7.07 -3.27
C SER A 170 -19.90 -8.22 -2.45
N ASP A 171 -18.57 -8.42 -2.51
CA ASP A 171 -17.85 -9.42 -1.73
C ASP A 171 -16.43 -8.96 -1.38
N PHE A 172 -16.20 -8.67 -0.09
CA PHE A 172 -14.91 -8.22 0.42
C PHE A 172 -13.81 -9.30 0.34
N GLY A 173 -14.16 -10.58 0.45
CA GLY A 173 -13.23 -11.70 0.30
C GLY A 173 -12.78 -11.88 -1.16
N ALA A 174 -13.65 -11.62 -2.13
CA ALA A 174 -13.31 -11.60 -3.54
C ALA A 174 -12.40 -10.40 -3.88
N VAL A 175 -12.63 -9.23 -3.28
CA VAL A 175 -11.74 -8.06 -3.41
C VAL A 175 -10.35 -8.35 -2.84
N CYS A 176 -10.25 -8.94 -1.65
CA CYS A 176 -8.97 -9.27 -1.03
C CYS A 176 -8.20 -10.39 -1.74
N SER A 177 -8.91 -11.36 -2.35
CA SER A 177 -8.29 -12.47 -3.09
C SER A 177 -8.15 -12.22 -4.58
N THR A 178 -8.31 -10.96 -5.02
CA THR A 178 -8.18 -10.57 -6.43
C THR A 178 -6.91 -11.16 -7.04
N ARG A 179 -7.07 -12.15 -7.91
CA ARG A 179 -5.97 -12.96 -8.42
C ARG A 179 -5.22 -12.17 -9.49
N SER A 180 -4.13 -11.50 -9.12
CA SER A 180 -3.18 -10.95 -10.08
C SER A 180 -2.43 -12.11 -10.76
N HIS A 181 -2.90 -12.47 -11.97
CA HIS A 181 -2.32 -13.44 -12.91
C HIS A 181 -2.24 -14.92 -12.46
N ARG A 182 -3.10 -15.77 -13.05
CA ARG A 182 -2.65 -17.11 -13.47
C ARG A 182 -1.93 -16.95 -14.81
N PRO A 183 -0.66 -17.36 -14.97
CA PRO A 183 -0.20 -17.76 -16.28
C PRO A 183 -0.90 -19.08 -16.59
N ASN A 184 -2.03 -19.04 -17.31
CA ASN A 184 -2.61 -20.26 -17.85
C ASN A 184 -1.64 -20.79 -18.91
N SER A 185 -0.96 -21.88 -18.55
CA SER A 185 -0.34 -22.80 -19.47
C SER A 185 -1.33 -23.23 -20.57
N PHE A 186 -0.90 -23.09 -21.83
CA PHE A 186 -1.37 -23.81 -23.02
C PHE A 186 -2.85 -23.70 -23.40
N THR A 187 -3.23 -22.64 -24.12
CA THR A 187 -4.14 -22.73 -25.29
C THR A 187 -4.05 -21.45 -26.13
N PRO A 188 -3.42 -21.45 -27.32
CA PRO A 188 -3.46 -20.32 -28.23
C PRO A 188 -4.61 -20.52 -29.23
N SER A 189 -5.82 -20.06 -28.89
CA SER A 189 -6.86 -19.76 -29.89
C SER A 189 -8.10 -19.12 -29.28
N ALA A 190 -8.42 -17.91 -29.76
CA ALA A 190 -9.78 -17.44 -30.04
C ALA A 190 -10.67 -16.81 -28.92
N GLN A 191 -10.12 -16.08 -27.94
CA GLN A 191 -10.94 -15.15 -27.12
C GLN A 191 -10.31 -13.76 -26.88
N ALA A 192 -9.36 -13.35 -27.72
CA ALA A 192 -8.76 -12.00 -27.69
C ALA A 192 -9.44 -10.97 -28.64
N MET A 193 -10.60 -11.30 -29.23
CA MET A 193 -11.33 -10.41 -30.16
C MET A 193 -12.82 -10.40 -29.86
N SER A 194 -13.21 -9.84 -28.71
CA SER A 194 -14.54 -9.24 -28.53
C SER A 194 -14.53 -8.30 -27.33
N ALA A 195 -13.88 -7.14 -27.50
CA ALA A 195 -14.27 -5.96 -26.75
C ALA A 195 -15.46 -5.31 -27.48
N PRO A 196 -16.64 -5.12 -26.86
CA PRO A 196 -17.64 -4.23 -27.40
C PRO A 196 -17.75 -2.98 -26.51
N ARG A 197 -17.12 -1.90 -26.99
CA ARG A 197 -17.74 -0.57 -27.23
C ARG A 197 -18.93 -0.12 -26.35
N SER A 198 -18.91 -0.33 -25.03
CA SER A 198 -20.03 0.09 -24.15
C SER A 198 -19.69 1.28 -23.24
N TRP A 199 -18.42 1.67 -23.14
CA TRP A 199 -17.99 2.76 -22.24
C TRP A 199 -18.02 4.17 -22.89
N CYS A 200 -18.41 4.31 -24.16
CA CYS A 200 -18.36 5.59 -24.90
C CYS A 200 -19.72 6.16 -25.37
N SER A 201 -20.88 5.62 -24.96
CA SER A 201 -22.19 6.05 -25.50
C SER A 201 -23.18 6.64 -24.48
N ALA A 202 -22.70 7.19 -23.36
CA ALA A 202 -23.56 7.95 -22.44
C ALA A 202 -23.58 9.44 -22.84
N SER A 203 -24.32 9.77 -23.91
CA SER A 203 -24.77 11.13 -24.22
C SER A 203 -26.28 11.22 -23.96
N PRO A 204 -26.81 12.33 -23.42
CA PRO A 204 -28.23 12.44 -23.07
C PRO A 204 -29.10 12.60 -24.33
N PRO A 205 -30.37 12.16 -24.33
CA PRO A 205 -31.26 12.29 -25.48
C PRO A 205 -31.77 13.74 -25.59
N SER A 206 -31.38 14.45 -26.64
CA SER A 206 -32.06 15.66 -27.11
C SER A 206 -33.24 15.23 -27.99
N GLY A 207 -34.47 15.49 -27.54
CA GLY A 207 -35.68 15.39 -28.34
C GLY A 207 -36.01 16.70 -29.06
N CYS A 208 -36.51 16.54 -30.30
CA CYS A 208 -36.98 17.53 -31.30
C CYS A 208 -35.91 18.32 -32.05
#